data_AF-A0A661XQ54-F1
#
_entry.id   AF-A0A661XQ54-F1
#
_cell.length_a   1.000
_cell.length_b   1.000
_cell.length_c   1.000
_cell.angle_alpha   90.00
_cell.angle_beta   90.00
_cell.angle_gamma   90.00
#
_symmetry.space_group_name_H-M   'P 1'
#
loop_
_entity.id
_entity.type
_entity.pdbx_description
1 polymer ?
#
loop_
_entity_poly.entity_id
_entity_poly.type
_entity_poly.pdbx_seq_one_letter_code
_entity_poly.pdbx_strand_id
1 'polypeptide(L)'
;MINANNPDLTSWVPVSENSDFPIQNIPFGIFSTSTKSKRAGIAIGDQVLDLFEIASAGLLNQVEKDPSIFNNAYLNPIIDKGKAYTRALRNLISEILEKSNPVLRDNDDLRKRSLIPMTDVTMHLQVNVGDYTDFYSSKDHATNVGIMFRDP
;
A
#
# COMPACT_ATOMS: atom_id res chain seq x y z
N MET A 1 10.75 -10.21 -13.26
CA MET A 1 10.10 -10.88 -12.11
C MET A 1 9.93 -9.82 -11.01
N ILE A 2 8.87 -9.85 -10.19
CA ILE A 2 8.72 -8.90 -9.08
C ILE A 2 9.38 -9.55 -7.86
N ASN A 3 10.55 -9.07 -7.45
CA ASN A 3 11.31 -9.65 -6.32
C ASN A 3 10.52 -9.57 -5.02
N ALA A 4 9.70 -8.52 -4.86
CA ALA A 4 8.81 -8.34 -3.71
C ALA A 4 7.77 -9.48 -3.51
N ASN A 5 7.57 -10.36 -4.49
CA ASN A 5 6.66 -11.50 -4.37
C ASN A 5 7.38 -12.79 -3.91
N ASN A 6 8.68 -12.73 -3.61
CA ASN A 6 9.42 -13.89 -3.11
C ASN A 6 8.86 -14.31 -1.73
N PRO A 7 8.34 -15.55 -1.57
CA PRO A 7 7.77 -16.03 -0.32
C PRO A 7 8.79 -16.14 0.82
N ASP A 8 10.08 -16.23 0.50
CA ASP A 8 11.14 -16.37 1.51
C ASP A 8 11.53 -15.03 2.17
N LEU A 9 11.02 -13.90 1.66
CA LEU A 9 11.27 -12.60 2.26
C LEU A 9 10.59 -12.48 3.62
N THR A 10 11.32 -11.91 4.57
CA THR A 10 10.79 -11.56 5.89
C THR A 10 11.05 -10.08 6.15
N SER A 11 10.18 -9.45 6.94
CA SER A 11 10.37 -8.05 7.35
C SER A 11 11.04 -7.95 8.71
N TRP A 12 11.73 -6.84 8.96
CA TRP A 12 12.10 -6.44 10.32
C TRP A 12 10.91 -5.83 11.09
N VAL A 13 9.85 -5.41 10.40
CA VAL A 13 8.57 -5.07 11.03
C VAL A 13 7.91 -6.38 11.49
N PRO A 14 7.42 -6.47 12.74
CA PRO A 14 6.68 -7.64 13.19
C PRO A 14 5.43 -7.89 12.34
N VAL A 15 5.29 -9.11 11.84
CA VAL A 15 4.13 -9.57 11.06
C VAL A 15 3.66 -10.89 11.67
N SER A 16 2.38 -10.98 12.06
CA SER A 16 1.80 -12.24 12.51
C SER A 16 1.63 -13.23 11.36
N GLU A 17 1.71 -14.53 11.62
CA GLU A 17 1.57 -15.59 10.61
C GLU A 17 0.29 -15.48 9.77
N ASN A 18 -0.82 -15.06 10.40
CA ASN A 18 -2.12 -14.90 9.74
C ASN A 18 -2.42 -13.44 9.33
N SER A 19 -1.40 -12.58 9.26
CA SER A 19 -1.61 -11.19 8.83
C SER A 19 -1.98 -11.16 7.34
N ASP A 20 -2.97 -10.34 6.99
CA ASP A 20 -3.23 -9.99 5.59
C ASP A 20 -2.12 -9.13 4.99
N PHE A 21 -1.23 -8.56 5.80
CA PHE A 21 -0.23 -7.58 5.39
C PHE A 21 1.22 -8.07 5.59
N PRO A 22 1.62 -9.23 5.03
CA PRO A 22 3.02 -9.61 5.01
C PRO A 22 3.81 -8.74 4.03
N ILE A 23 5.15 -8.86 4.05
CA ILE A 23 6.03 -8.12 3.14
C ILE A 23 5.77 -8.43 1.67
N GLN A 24 5.11 -9.55 1.36
CA GLN A 24 4.67 -9.93 0.02
C GLN A 24 3.40 -9.21 -0.42
N ASN A 25 2.60 -8.60 0.47
CA ASN A 25 1.38 -7.90 0.08
C ASN A 25 1.67 -6.46 -0.35
N ILE A 26 2.25 -5.60 0.50
CA ILE A 26 2.51 -4.17 0.26
C ILE A 26 1.35 -3.48 -0.49
N PRO A 27 0.14 -3.45 0.08
CA PRO A 27 -0.98 -2.74 -0.53
C PRO A 27 -0.83 -1.23 -0.30
N PHE A 28 -1.19 -0.43 -1.30
CA PHE A 28 -1.20 1.03 -1.18
C PHE A 28 -2.57 1.49 -0.66
N GLY A 29 -2.56 2.54 0.14
CA GLY A 29 -3.78 3.19 0.62
C GLY A 29 -3.57 4.67 0.90
N ILE A 30 -4.68 5.38 1.09
CA ILE A 30 -4.67 6.75 1.61
C ILE A 30 -5.11 6.71 3.05
N PHE A 31 -4.30 7.32 3.92
CA PHE A 31 -4.58 7.44 5.34
C PHE A 31 -4.35 8.87 5.81
N SER A 32 -4.90 9.19 6.99
CA SER A 32 -4.53 10.37 7.78
C SER A 32 -4.38 9.95 9.24
N THR A 33 -3.83 10.83 10.06
CA THR A 33 -3.87 10.70 11.53
C THR A 33 -4.47 11.98 12.13
N SER A 34 -4.52 12.08 13.46
CA SER A 34 -4.88 13.33 14.15
C SER A 34 -3.94 14.50 13.83
N THR A 35 -2.71 14.23 13.39
CA THR A 35 -1.66 15.24 13.16
C THR A 35 -1.20 15.31 11.70
N LYS A 36 -1.50 14.30 10.87
CA LYS A 36 -1.06 14.21 9.48
C LYS A 36 -2.24 14.27 8.51
N SER A 37 -2.13 15.14 7.50
CA SER A 37 -3.08 15.22 6.39
C SER A 37 -3.13 13.92 5.58
N LYS A 38 -4.17 13.77 4.73
CA LYS A 38 -4.31 12.65 3.80
C LYS A 38 -3.04 12.47 2.96
N ARG A 39 -2.53 11.25 2.94
CA ARG A 39 -1.30 10.87 2.23
C ARG A 39 -1.25 9.38 1.94
N ALA A 40 -0.36 8.99 1.04
CA ALA A 40 -0.12 7.62 0.65
C ALA A 40 0.66 6.86 1.74
N GLY A 41 0.18 5.65 2.05
CA GLY A 41 0.85 4.72 2.93
C GLY A 41 0.80 3.30 2.38
N ILE A 42 1.60 2.41 2.95
CA ILE A 42 1.51 0.97 2.72
C ILE A 42 1.30 0.23 4.04
N ALA A 43 0.47 -0.80 4.02
CA ALA A 43 0.25 -1.66 5.18
C ALA A 43 1.37 -2.71 5.31
N ILE A 44 1.86 -2.93 6.54
CA ILE A 44 2.83 -3.97 6.88
C ILE A 44 2.61 -4.42 8.33
N GLY A 45 2.24 -5.69 8.53
CA GLY A 45 1.77 -6.19 9.83
C GLY A 45 0.62 -5.33 10.37
N ASP A 46 0.74 -4.86 11.60
CA ASP A 46 -0.24 -3.99 12.26
C ASP A 46 0.10 -2.50 12.12
N GLN A 47 0.92 -2.14 11.14
CA GLN A 47 1.44 -0.78 10.94
C GLN A 47 1.22 -0.27 9.53
N VAL A 48 1.19 1.06 9.40
CA VAL A 48 1.22 1.78 8.13
C VAL A 48 2.55 2.49 8.02
N LEU A 49 3.27 2.22 6.93
CA LEU A 49 4.45 2.97 6.54
C LEU A 49 4.03 4.20 5.71
N ASP A 50 4.31 5.38 6.26
CA ASP A 50 4.08 6.69 5.65
C ASP A 50 5.10 6.93 4.53
N LEU A 51 4.64 6.88 3.28
CA LEU A 51 5.51 7.02 2.12
C LEU A 51 6.06 8.44 1.98
N PHE A 52 5.33 9.45 2.44
CA PHE A 52 5.81 10.83 2.38
C PHE A 52 7.02 11.05 3.29
N GLU A 53 7.02 10.47 4.49
CA GLU A 53 8.12 10.59 5.45
C GLU A 53 9.41 9.96 4.92
N ILE A 54 9.34 8.73 4.41
CA ILE A 54 10.52 8.05 3.86
C ILE A 54 10.99 8.65 2.54
N ALA A 55 10.08 9.14 1.69
CA ALA A 55 10.43 9.85 0.47
C ALA A 55 11.14 11.18 0.79
N SER A 56 10.63 11.92 1.78
CA SER A 56 11.22 13.18 2.24
C SER A 56 12.59 12.97 2.89
N ALA A 57 12.85 11.79 3.46
CA ALA A 57 14.17 11.36 3.92
C ALA A 57 15.08 10.83 2.79
N GLY A 58 14.60 10.82 1.53
CA GLY A 58 15.36 10.43 0.35
C GLY A 58 15.47 8.93 0.09
N LEU A 59 14.80 8.09 0.88
CA LEU A 59 14.87 6.62 0.73
C LEU A 59 14.26 6.13 -0.59
N LEU A 60 13.39 6.93 -1.21
CA LEU A 60 12.72 6.59 -2.47
C LEU A 60 13.34 7.25 -3.72
N ASN A 61 14.44 8.00 -3.57
CA ASN A 61 15.05 8.81 -4.64
C ASN A 61 15.49 8.03 -5.89
N GLN A 62 15.68 6.71 -5.77
CA GLN A 62 15.99 5.85 -6.90
C GLN A 62 14.82 5.69 -7.88
N VAL A 63 13.58 5.87 -7.40
CA VAL A 63 12.34 5.71 -8.18
C VAL A 63 11.58 7.02 -8.29
N GLU A 64 11.51 7.79 -7.19
CA GLU A 64 10.78 9.05 -7.12
C GLU A 64 11.56 10.07 -6.28
N LYS A 65 11.85 11.22 -6.89
CA LYS A 65 12.62 12.30 -6.25
C LYS A 65 11.73 13.37 -5.66
N ASP A 66 10.50 13.49 -6.13
CA ASP A 66 9.53 14.44 -5.60
C ASP A 66 8.66 13.75 -4.53
N PRO A 67 8.91 13.99 -3.23
CA PRO A 67 8.12 13.37 -2.18
C PRO A 67 6.66 13.84 -2.19
N SER A 68 6.36 15.00 -2.78
CA SER A 68 5.01 15.58 -2.74
C SER A 68 3.94 14.69 -3.39
N ILE A 69 4.33 13.80 -4.30
CA ILE A 69 3.42 12.81 -4.91
C ILE A 69 2.77 11.90 -3.87
N PHE A 70 3.45 11.64 -2.74
CA PHE A 70 2.93 10.82 -1.65
C PHE A 70 2.08 11.62 -0.66
N ASN A 71 2.12 12.96 -0.69
CA ASN A 71 1.26 13.83 0.12
C ASN A 71 0.04 14.28 -0.69
N ASN A 72 -0.75 13.31 -1.15
CA ASN A 72 -1.94 13.55 -1.94
C ASN A 72 -3.19 12.89 -1.30
N ALA A 73 -4.37 13.44 -1.59
CA ALA A 73 -5.64 12.89 -1.11
C ALA A 73 -6.03 11.58 -1.81
N TYR A 74 -5.41 11.26 -2.95
CA TYR A 74 -5.69 10.07 -3.75
C TYR A 74 -4.40 9.47 -4.33
N LEU A 75 -4.44 8.18 -4.66
CA LEU A 75 -3.34 7.45 -5.30
C LEU A 75 -3.22 7.74 -6.81
N ASN A 76 -4.17 8.47 -7.43
CA ASN A 76 -4.18 8.74 -8.87
C ASN A 76 -2.81 9.22 -9.41
N PRO A 77 -2.10 10.18 -8.78
CA PRO A 77 -0.79 10.61 -9.29
C PRO A 77 0.26 9.49 -9.34
N ILE A 78 0.23 8.55 -8.40
CA ILE A 78 1.11 7.37 -8.37
C ILE A 78 0.69 6.38 -9.47
N ILE A 79 -0.61 6.18 -9.64
CA ILE A 79 -1.19 5.28 -10.65
C ILE A 79 -0.87 5.79 -12.06
N ASP A 80 -0.95 7.10 -12.29
CA ASP A 80 -0.72 7.76 -13.59
C ASP A 80 0.72 7.60 -14.10
N LYS A 81 1.69 7.35 -13.20
CA LYS A 81 3.08 7.00 -13.57
C LYS A 81 3.21 5.62 -14.21
N GLY A 82 2.17 4.78 -14.08
CA GLY A 82 2.05 3.51 -14.77
C GLY A 82 2.81 2.34 -14.14
N LYS A 83 2.68 1.18 -14.79
CA LYS A 83 3.11 -0.12 -14.26
C LYS A 83 4.60 -0.25 -13.98
N ALA A 84 5.45 0.37 -14.82
CA ALA A 84 6.89 0.30 -14.64
C ALA A 84 7.33 1.00 -13.35
N TYR A 85 6.76 2.20 -13.11
CA TYR A 85 6.99 2.98 -11.90
C TYR A 85 6.47 2.25 -10.65
N THR A 86 5.21 1.81 -10.66
CA THR A 86 4.62 1.15 -9.48
C THR A 86 5.33 -0.15 -9.11
N ARG A 87 5.84 -0.90 -10.09
CA ARG A 87 6.70 -2.06 -9.84
C ARG A 87 8.05 -1.69 -9.22
N ALA A 88 8.71 -0.66 -9.74
CA ALA A 88 9.98 -0.20 -9.20
C ALA A 88 9.82 0.29 -7.76
N LEU A 89 8.77 1.10 -7.51
CA LEU A 89 8.42 1.59 -6.19
C LEU A 89 8.15 0.45 -5.20
N ARG A 90 7.34 -0.54 -5.61
CA ARG A 90 7.04 -1.72 -4.80
C ARG A 90 8.31 -2.52 -4.44
N ASN A 91 9.21 -2.75 -5.40
CA ASN A 91 10.45 -3.46 -5.13
C ASN A 91 11.32 -2.71 -4.13
N LEU A 92 11.45 -1.39 -4.29
CA LEU A 92 12.24 -0.56 -3.37
C LEU A 92 11.65 -0.55 -1.95
N ILE A 93 10.32 -0.44 -1.82
CA ILE A 93 9.64 -0.53 -0.52
C ILE A 93 9.89 -1.91 0.12
N SER A 94 9.77 -2.99 -0.67
CA SER A 94 10.06 -4.34 -0.19
C SER A 94 11.52 -4.48 0.27
N GLU A 95 12.48 -3.88 -0.44
CA GLU A 95 13.88 -3.90 -0.06
C GLU A 95 14.13 -3.15 1.25
N ILE A 96 13.51 -1.97 1.43
CA ILE A 96 13.61 -1.18 2.67
C ILE A 96 13.03 -1.93 3.87
N LEU A 97 11.94 -2.67 3.67
CA LEU A 97 11.26 -3.45 4.71
C LEU A 97 11.90 -4.81 4.98
N GLU A 98 12.80 -5.30 4.12
CA GLU A 98 13.43 -6.61 4.24
C GLU A 98 14.30 -6.69 5.49
N LYS A 99 14.20 -7.81 6.22
CA LYS A 99 14.78 -8.03 7.56
C LYS A 99 16.24 -7.60 7.71
N SER A 100 17.07 -7.85 6.70
CA SER A 100 18.49 -7.54 6.75
C SER A 100 18.82 -6.06 6.45
N ASN A 101 17.90 -5.30 5.84
CA ASN A 101 18.13 -3.93 5.41
C ASN A 101 18.15 -2.93 6.59
N PRO A 102 19.29 -2.24 6.83
CA PRO A 102 19.42 -1.31 7.95
C PRO A 102 18.82 0.08 7.69
N VAL A 103 18.56 0.46 6.43
CA VAL A 103 18.35 1.86 6.01
C VAL A 103 17.23 2.57 6.78
N LEU A 104 16.14 1.85 7.04
CA LEU A 104 15.03 2.29 7.88
C LEU A 104 14.99 1.57 9.22
N ARG A 105 15.38 0.28 9.26
CA ARG A 105 15.37 -0.55 10.47
C ARG A 105 16.14 0.09 11.62
N ASP A 106 17.34 0.59 11.33
CA ASP A 106 18.29 1.10 12.33
C ASP A 106 18.20 2.63 12.49
N ASN A 107 17.29 3.29 11.76
CA ASN A 107 17.04 4.72 11.87
C ASN A 107 15.84 4.97 12.78
N ASP A 108 16.07 4.94 14.10
CA ASP A 108 15.02 5.04 15.11
C ASP A 108 14.14 6.29 14.96
N ASP A 109 14.73 7.44 14.63
CA ASP A 109 13.99 8.71 14.49
C ASP A 109 13.06 8.68 13.27
N LEU A 110 13.56 8.19 12.12
CA LEU A 110 12.72 8.04 10.93
C LEU A 110 11.66 6.95 11.15
N ARG A 111 12.01 5.83 11.80
CA ARG A 111 11.08 4.73 12.09
C ARG A 111 9.91 5.22 12.93
N LYS A 112 10.16 5.95 14.01
CA LYS A 112 9.11 6.50 14.90
C LYS A 112 8.11 7.41 14.19
N ARG A 113 8.56 8.19 13.20
CA ARG A 113 7.67 9.12 12.45
C ARG A 113 7.03 8.51 11.21
N SER A 114 7.64 7.47 10.64
CA SER A 114 7.17 6.86 9.38
C SER A 114 6.37 5.57 9.58
N LEU A 115 6.53 4.86 10.69
CA LEU A 115 5.70 3.70 11.03
C LEU A 115 4.66 4.08 12.07
N ILE A 116 3.39 3.92 11.69
CA ILE A 116 2.25 4.37 12.46
C ILE A 116 1.36 3.14 12.77
N PRO A 117 0.97 2.91 14.03
CA PRO A 117 0.02 1.84 14.36
C PRO A 117 -1.28 2.00 13.56
N MET A 118 -1.81 0.90 13.03
CA MET A 118 -3.08 0.95 12.29
C MET A 118 -4.27 1.45 13.15
N THR A 119 -4.17 1.34 14.48
CA THR A 119 -5.18 1.88 15.40
C THR A 119 -5.24 3.40 15.40
N ASP A 120 -4.17 4.07 14.94
CA ASP A 120 -4.02 5.53 15.00
C ASP A 120 -4.28 6.18 13.64
N VAL A 121 -4.58 5.38 12.61
CA VAL A 121 -4.86 5.88 11.26
C VAL A 121 -6.36 5.90 10.96
N THR A 122 -6.79 6.89 10.19
CA THR A 122 -8.09 6.90 9.52
C THR A 122 -7.87 6.62 8.04
N MET A 123 -8.48 5.55 7.53
CA MET A 123 -8.43 5.19 6.11
C MET A 123 -9.41 6.03 5.29
N HIS A 124 -9.03 6.35 4.05
CA HIS A 124 -9.85 7.11 3.11
C HIS A 124 -10.05 6.34 1.81
N LEU A 125 -11.00 6.81 0.99
CA LEU A 125 -11.12 6.35 -0.39
C LEU A 125 -9.80 6.57 -1.12
N GLN A 126 -9.29 5.51 -1.75
CA GLN A 126 -7.90 5.46 -2.21
C GLN A 126 -7.70 6.17 -3.55
N VAL A 127 -8.74 6.25 -4.37
CA VAL A 127 -8.71 6.82 -5.71
C VAL A 127 -9.84 7.82 -5.88
N ASN A 128 -9.58 8.89 -6.63
CA ASN A 128 -10.62 9.76 -7.15
C ASN A 128 -11.28 9.04 -8.33
N VAL A 129 -12.46 8.47 -8.08
CA VAL A 129 -13.21 7.69 -9.07
C VAL A 129 -13.83 8.65 -10.08
N GLY A 130 -13.37 8.62 -11.33
CA GLY A 130 -14.01 9.33 -12.43
C GLY A 130 -15.30 8.63 -12.85
N ASP A 131 -15.17 7.34 -13.19
CA ASP A 131 -16.27 6.47 -13.61
C ASP A 131 -16.22 5.15 -12.85
N TYR A 132 -17.40 4.57 -12.61
CA TYR A 132 -17.57 3.25 -12.02
C TYR A 132 -18.43 2.38 -12.93
N THR A 133 -17.90 1.21 -13.30
CA THR A 133 -18.60 0.20 -14.10
C THR A 133 -18.72 -1.06 -13.27
N ASP A 134 -19.94 -1.54 -13.08
CA ASP A 134 -20.22 -2.81 -12.41
C ASP A 134 -20.54 -3.90 -13.43
N PHE A 135 -19.94 -5.08 -13.26
CA PHE A 135 -20.08 -6.20 -14.20
C PHE A 135 -20.96 -7.31 -13.62
N TYR A 136 -21.75 -7.95 -14.46
CA TYR A 136 -22.62 -9.08 -14.09
C TYR A 136 -22.04 -10.44 -14.52
N SER A 137 -20.76 -10.67 -14.22
CA SER A 137 -19.96 -11.75 -14.82
C SER A 137 -19.94 -13.08 -14.04
N SER A 138 -20.64 -13.18 -12.90
CA SER A 138 -20.75 -14.44 -12.16
C SER A 138 -21.93 -15.24 -12.70
N LYS A 139 -21.63 -16.38 -13.36
CA LYS A 139 -22.65 -17.28 -13.93
C LYS A 139 -23.62 -17.78 -12.86
N ASP A 140 -23.10 -18.21 -11.72
CA ASP A 140 -23.94 -18.75 -10.63
C ASP A 140 -24.80 -17.66 -10.00
N HIS A 141 -24.23 -16.46 -9.82
CA HIS A 141 -25.02 -15.29 -9.39
C HIS A 141 -26.14 -14.97 -10.38
N ALA A 142 -25.81 -14.93 -11.68
CA ALA A 142 -26.77 -14.69 -12.75
C ALA A 142 -27.87 -15.75 -12.82
N THR A 143 -27.51 -17.01 -12.58
CA THR A 143 -28.43 -18.14 -12.57
C THR A 143 -29.36 -18.07 -11.37
N ASN A 144 -28.83 -17.88 -10.15
CA ASN A 144 -29.62 -17.79 -8.92
C ASN A 144 -30.62 -16.63 -8.98
N VAL A 145 -30.21 -15.46 -9.51
CA VAL A 145 -31.14 -14.34 -9.76
C VAL A 145 -32.17 -14.72 -10.81
N GLY A 146 -31.76 -15.40 -11.89
CA GLY A 146 -32.68 -15.87 -12.93
C GLY A 146 -33.81 -16.75 -12.39
N ILE A 147 -33.47 -17.73 -11.54
CA ILE A 147 -34.40 -18.68 -10.92
C ILE A 147 -35.48 -17.94 -10.11
N MET A 148 -35.12 -16.87 -9.38
CA MET A 148 -36.06 -16.11 -8.57
C MET A 148 -37.09 -15.33 -9.41
N PHE A 149 -36.75 -14.93 -10.64
CA PHE A 149 -37.53 -13.96 -11.42
C PHE A 149 -38.26 -14.54 -12.63
N ARG A 150 -37.86 -15.71 -13.14
CA ARG A 150 -38.48 -16.31 -14.34
C ARG A 150 -39.08 -17.65 -13.97
N ASP A 151 -38.28 -18.70 -14.06
CA ASP A 151 -38.55 -20.08 -13.69
C ASP A 151 -37.17 -20.76 -13.50
N PRO A 152 -37.07 -21.96 -12.89
CA PRO A 152 -35.81 -22.64 -12.66
C PRO A 152 -34.92 -22.81 -13.90
#